data_AF-A0A6V7L9U2-F1
#
_entry.id   AF-A0A6V7L9U2-F1
#
_cell.length_a   1.000
_cell.length_b   1.000
_cell.length_c   1.000
_cell.angle_alpha   90.00
_cell.angle_beta   90.00
_cell.angle_gamma   90.00
#
_symmetry.space_group_name_H-M   'P 1'
#
loop_
_entity.id
_entity.type
_entity.pdbx_description
1 polymer ?
#
loop_
_entity_poly.entity_id
_entity_poly.type
_entity_poly.pdbx_seq_one_letter_code
_entity_poly.pdbx_strand_id
1 'polypeptide(L)' 'FSFENCKFHIEKGKEGTSRVVVWLMGVQNSYTMEASMGGSKLGSRSGTHFSAQDYEQIGKAFCETLLDFSDEDPTK' A
#
# COMPACT_ATOMS: atom_id res chain seq x y z
N PHE A 1 0.17 -6.58 3.38
CA PHE A 1 1.20 -5.86 2.62
C PHE A 1 2.36 -6.82 2.34
N SER A 2 3.01 -6.76 1.17
CA SER A 2 4.18 -7.59 0.84
C SER A 2 5.22 -6.71 0.16
N PHE A 3 6.30 -6.42 0.89
CA PHE A 3 7.36 -5.54 0.42
C PHE A 3 8.06 -6.09 -0.83
N GLU A 4 8.26 -7.41 -0.89
CA GLU A 4 8.86 -8.10 -2.03
C GLU A 4 8.06 -7.93 -3.33
N ASN A 5 6.74 -7.77 -3.21
CA ASN A 5 5.85 -7.53 -4.35
C ASN A 5 5.73 -6.05 -4.71
N CYS A 6 6.33 -5.13 -3.93
CA CYS A 6 6.32 -3.71 -4.24
C CYS A 6 7.29 -3.37 -5.37
N LYS A 7 6.84 -2.54 -6.32
CA LYS A 7 7.67 -2.02 -7.42
C LYS A 7 8.09 -0.59 -7.12
N PHE A 8 9.33 -0.42 -6.69
CA PHE A 8 9.89 0.90 -6.38
C PHE A 8 10.56 1.58 -7.59
N HIS A 9 10.95 0.81 -8.61
CA HIS A 9 11.53 1.37 -9.82
C HIS A 9 10.50 2.18 -10.62
N ILE A 10 10.86 3.42 -10.97
CA ILE A 10 10.03 4.29 -11.82
C ILE A 10 10.41 4.03 -13.28
N GLU A 11 9.54 3.34 -14.00
CA GLU A 11 9.65 3.21 -15.45
C GLU A 11 9.38 4.57 -16.13
N LYS A 12 10.07 4.88 -17.24
CA LYS A 12 9.93 6.15 -17.99
C LYS A 12 8.48 6.50 -18.32
N GLY A 13 7.65 5.49 -18.65
CA GLY A 13 6.23 5.69 -18.95
C GLY A 13 5.35 6.03 -17.73
N LYS A 14 5.91 6.01 -16.52
CA LYS A 14 5.19 6.26 -15.25
C LYS A 14 5.64 7.57 -14.58
N GLU A 15 6.56 8.31 -15.18
CA GLU A 15 7.05 9.60 -14.66
C GLU A 15 5.91 10.61 -14.41
N GLY A 16 4.87 10.60 -15.24
CA GLY A 16 3.70 11.46 -15.10
C GLY A 16 2.62 10.96 -14.13
N THR A 17 2.83 9.84 -13.43
CA THR A 17 1.82 9.33 -12.48
C THR A 17 1.79 10.16 -11.21
N SER A 18 0.62 10.28 -10.59
CA SER A 18 0.41 11.14 -9.42
C SER A 18 1.41 10.87 -8.30
N ARG A 19 1.74 9.61 -8.01
CA ARG A 19 2.72 9.29 -6.96
C ARG A 19 4.09 9.92 -7.22
N VAL A 20 4.54 9.93 -8.49
CA VAL A 20 5.85 10.48 -8.89
C VAL A 20 5.81 12.00 -8.90
N VAL A 21 4.76 12.59 -9.46
CA VAL A 21 4.61 14.05 -9.49
C VAL A 21 4.52 14.62 -8.07
N VAL A 22 3.72 14.01 -7.19
CA VAL A 22 3.60 14.42 -5.78
C VAL A 22 4.91 14.29 -5.03
N TRP A 23 5.69 13.24 -5.30
CA TRP A 23 7.04 13.12 -4.77
C TRP A 23 7.98 14.23 -5.26
N LEU A 24 7.95 14.57 -6.55
CA LEU A 24 8.74 15.67 -7.13
C LEU A 24 8.33 17.05 -6.57
N MET A 25 7.10 17.19 -6.06
CA MET A 25 6.66 18.39 -5.32
C MET A 25 7.14 18.44 -3.87
N GLY A 26 7.97 17.50 -3.43
CA GLY A 26 8.58 17.47 -2.09
C GLY A 26 7.81 16.66 -1.06
N VAL A 27 6.72 15.98 -1.44
CA VAL A 27 5.99 15.08 -0.52
C VAL A 27 6.70 13.73 -0.50
N GLN A 28 7.46 13.49 0.57
CA GLN A 28 8.12 12.21 0.80
C GLN A 28 7.09 11.09 1.04
N ASN A 29 7.47 9.85 0.74
CA ASN A 29 6.61 8.67 0.92
C ASN A 29 5.28 8.75 0.14
N SER A 30 5.31 9.28 -1.09
CA SER A 30 4.15 9.28 -2.00
C SER A 30 4.02 7.95 -2.75
N TYR A 31 2.91 7.23 -2.54
CA TYR A 31 2.65 5.93 -3.17
C TYR A 31 1.18 5.77 -3.60
N THR A 32 0.92 4.73 -4.38
CA THR A 32 -0.43 4.31 -4.78
C THR A 32 -0.74 3.00 -4.06
N MET A 33 -1.86 2.97 -3.32
CA MET A 33 -2.38 1.73 -2.75
C MET A 33 -3.40 1.14 -3.72
N GLU A 34 -3.11 -0.06 -4.23
CA GLU A 34 -4.00 -0.79 -5.13
C GLU A 34 -4.68 -1.96 -4.40
N ALA A 35 -5.97 -2.15 -4.66
CA ALA A 35 -6.74 -3.28 -4.12
C ALA A 35 -7.55 -3.96 -5.25
N SER A 36 -7.64 -5.28 -5.18
CA SER A 36 -8.42 -6.10 -6.13
C SER A 36 -9.89 -6.11 -5.76
N MET A 37 -10.80 -6.11 -6.74
CA MET A 37 -12.22 -6.40 -6.51
C MET A 37 -12.53 -7.92 -6.46
N GLY A 38 -11.63 -8.74 -6.99
CA GLY A 38 -11.81 -10.19 -7.14
C GLY A 38 -11.37 -11.03 -5.95
N GLY A 39 -10.90 -10.39 -4.87
CA GLY A 39 -10.37 -11.08 -3.70
C GLY A 39 -8.92 -11.55 -3.84
N SER A 40 -8.51 -12.40 -2.91
CA SER A 40 -7.13 -12.91 -2.79
C SER A 40 -6.97 -14.27 -3.48
N LYS A 41 -5.79 -14.52 -4.05
CA LYS A 41 -5.37 -15.88 -4.45
C LYS A 41 -4.64 -16.63 -3.33
N LEU A 42 -4.35 -15.94 -2.22
CA LEU A 42 -3.54 -16.42 -1.10
C LEU A 42 -4.42 -16.77 0.10
N GLY A 43 -4.03 -17.82 0.82
CA GLY A 43 -4.58 -18.21 2.11
C GLY A 43 -5.98 -18.85 2.04
N SER A 44 -6.59 -18.98 3.22
CA SER A 44 -7.88 -19.67 3.41
C SER A 44 -9.08 -19.01 2.73
N ARG A 45 -8.92 -17.76 2.28
CA ARG A 45 -9.96 -17.00 1.57
C ARG A 45 -9.79 -17.00 0.05
N SER A 46 -8.90 -17.83 -0.48
CA SER A 46 -8.74 -18.00 -1.92
C SER A 46 -10.06 -18.40 -2.58
N GLY A 47 -10.41 -17.77 -3.70
CA GLY A 47 -11.67 -18.01 -4.42
C GLY A 47 -12.89 -17.26 -3.86
N THR A 48 -12.70 -16.39 -2.85
CA THR A 48 -13.76 -15.51 -2.35
C THR A 48 -13.50 -14.06 -2.76
N HIS A 49 -14.56 -13.29 -3.03
CA HIS A 49 -14.46 -11.85 -3.30
C HIS A 49 -14.16 -11.07 -2.01
N PHE A 50 -13.50 -9.92 -2.16
CA PHE A 50 -13.39 -8.97 -1.06
C PHE A 50 -14.71 -8.26 -0.80
N SER A 51 -15.03 -8.13 0.48
CA SER A 51 -16.15 -7.38 1.02
C SER A 51 -15.70 -5.98 1.44
N ALA A 52 -16.66 -5.11 1.78
CA ALA A 52 -16.37 -3.80 2.39
C ALA A 52 -15.44 -3.94 3.61
N GLN A 53 -15.70 -4.93 4.46
CA GLN A 53 -14.92 -5.19 5.67
C GLN A 53 -13.45 -5.55 5.37
N ASP A 54 -13.16 -6.15 4.22
CA ASP A 54 -11.78 -6.45 3.82
C ASP A 54 -11.01 -5.18 3.49
N TYR A 55 -11.65 -4.22 2.82
CA TYR A 55 -11.04 -2.92 2.54
C TYR A 55 -10.89 -2.08 3.80
N GLU A 56 -11.83 -2.14 4.74
CA GLU A 56 -11.69 -1.50 6.05
C GLU A 56 -10.49 -2.05 6.82
N GLN A 57 -10.26 -3.37 6.79
CA GLN A 57 -9.08 -3.98 7.40
C GLN A 57 -7.77 -3.52 6.75
N ILE A 58 -7.75 -3.35 5.41
CA ILE A 58 -6.59 -2.77 4.72
C ILE A 58 -6.33 -1.34 5.23
N GLY A 59 -7.37 -0.52 5.35
CA GLY A 59 -7.26 0.85 5.88
C GLY A 59 -6.77 0.88 7.34
N LYS A 60 -7.29 -0.02 8.19
CA LYS A 60 -6.84 -0.16 9.58
C LYS A 60 -5.35 -0.50 9.66
N ALA A 61 -4.92 -1.56 8.97
CA ALA A 61 -3.53 -2.00 8.98
C ALA A 61 -2.58 -0.91 8.44
N PHE A 62 -3.06 -0.13 7.47
CA PHE A 62 -2.34 1.02 6.96
C PHE A 62 -2.14 2.11 8.01
N CYS A 63 -3.19 2.49 8.74
CA CYS A 63 -3.07 3.48 9.83
C CYS A 63 -2.16 2.98 10.97
N GLU A 64 -2.24 1.70 11.33
CA GLU A 64 -1.33 1.09 12.32
C GLU A 64 0.13 1.19 11.85
N THR A 65 0.39 0.89 10.58
CA THR A 65 1.75 1.01 10.00
C THR A 65 2.25 2.46 9.99
N LEU A 66 1.37 3.46 9.78
CA LEU A 66 1.76 4.87 9.85
C LEU A 66 2.13 5.31 11.27
N LEU A 67 1.44 4.78 12.28
CA LEU A 67 1.77 5.03 13.67
C LEU A 67 3.14 4.43 13.99
N ASP A 68 3.38 3.18 13.61
CA ASP A 68 4.67 2.50 13.80
C ASP A 68 5.80 3.23 13.05
N PHE A 69 5.54 3.72 11.83
CA PHE A 69 6.52 4.47 11.04
C PHE A 69 6.86 5.83 11.65
N SER A 70 5.93 6.44 12.39
CA SER A 70 6.12 7.75 13.02
C SER A 70 6.71 7.66 14.42
N ASP A 71 6.75 6.46 15.01
CA ASP A 71 7.36 6.20 16.31
C ASP A 71 8.89 6.11 16.15
N GLU A 72 9.62 7.03 16.79
CA GLU A 72 11.10 7.06 16.72
C GLU A 72 11.77 6.05 17.67
N ASP A 73 11.00 5.33 18.49
CA ASP A 73 11.52 4.33 19.42
C ASP A 73 11.50 2.91 18.80
N PRO A 74 12.68 2.35 18.43
CA PRO A 74 12.77 1.04 17.80
C PRO A 74 12.66 -0.14 18.80
N THR A 75 12.37 0.08 20.09
CA THR A 75 12.42 -0.98 21.12
C THR A 75 11.13 -1.75 21.37
N LYS A 76 10.09 -1.56 20.55
CA LYS A 76 8.91 -2.45 20.53
C LYS A 76 9.12 -3.70 19.69
#